data_AF-A0A357D580-F1
#
_entry.id   AF-A0A357D580-F1
#
_cell.length_a   1.000
_cell.length_b   1.000
_cell.length_c   1.000
_cell.angle_alpha   90.00
_cell.angle_beta   90.00
_cell.angle_gamma   90.00
#
_symmetry.space_group_name_H-M   'P 1'
#
loop_
_entity.id
_entity.type
_entity.pdbx_description
1 polymer ?
#
loop_
_entity_poly.entity_id
_entity_poly.type
_entity_poly.pdbx_seq_one_letter_code
_entity_poly.pdbx_strand_id
1 'polypeptide(L)'
;MFTKAKDNVKSSVGEGVIILEEIIGFLEQNRTGDWRMNIAFLKGKGQLRLVEAGCNLRVYQFVSYDGDRCRIRLFYDGVSNYTEIV
;
A
#
# COMPACT_ATOMS: atom_id res chain seq x y z
N MET A 1 29.58 -5.01 36.76
CA MET A 1 29.04 -6.02 35.81
C MET A 1 27.73 -5.47 35.28
N PHE A 2 27.69 -5.03 34.03
CA PHE A 2 26.45 -4.65 33.37
C PHE A 2 26.22 -5.65 32.24
N THR A 3 25.22 -6.50 32.41
CA THR A 3 24.77 -7.44 31.38
C THR A 3 24.20 -6.61 30.23
N LYS A 4 24.94 -6.59 29.13
CA LYS A 4 24.48 -6.05 27.85
C LYS A 4 23.30 -6.91 27.42
N ALA A 5 22.08 -6.39 27.56
CA ALA A 5 20.92 -6.95 26.91
C ALA A 5 21.29 -7.10 25.43
N LYS A 6 21.28 -8.33 24.92
CA LYS A 6 21.36 -8.55 23.48
C LYS A 6 20.07 -7.96 22.93
N ASP A 7 20.16 -6.73 22.43
CA ASP A 7 19.18 -6.19 21.52
C ASP A 7 19.04 -7.21 20.39
N ASN A 8 17.98 -8.01 20.49
CA ASN A 8 17.52 -8.84 19.42
C ASN A 8 16.91 -7.88 18.40
N VAL A 9 17.79 -7.24 17.62
CA VAL A 9 17.42 -6.51 16.42
C VAL A 9 16.91 -7.57 15.45
N LYS A 10 15.64 -7.95 15.63
CA LYS A 10 14.88 -8.65 14.61
C LYS A 10 14.86 -7.68 13.44
N SER A 11 15.73 -7.94 12.47
CA SER A 11 15.91 -7.12 11.29
C SER A 11 14.53 -6.90 10.66
N SER A 12 13.99 -5.69 10.79
CA SER A 12 12.67 -5.26 10.29
C SER A 12 12.61 -5.17 8.76
N VAL A 13 13.64 -5.70 8.08
CA VAL A 13 13.82 -5.66 6.63
C VAL A 13 12.93 -6.68 5.89
N GLY A 14 12.20 -7.55 6.61
CA GLY A 14 11.39 -8.61 5.99
C GLY A 14 9.89 -8.31 5.87
N GLU A 15 9.24 -7.94 6.97
CA GLU A 15 7.77 -7.96 7.07
C GLU A 15 7.10 -6.85 6.26
N GLY A 16 7.67 -5.65 6.30
CA GLY A 16 7.17 -4.51 5.54
C GLY A 16 7.33 -4.62 4.03
N VAL A 17 8.45 -5.19 3.60
CA VAL A 17 8.71 -5.50 2.18
C VAL A 17 7.71 -6.54 1.68
N ILE A 18 7.41 -7.56 2.49
CA ILE A 18 6.40 -8.58 2.15
C ILE A 18 5.02 -7.95 1.97
N ILE A 19 4.59 -7.04 2.85
CA ILE A 19 3.29 -6.37 2.71
C ILE A 19 3.20 -5.54 1.42
N LEU A 20 4.28 -4.83 1.07
CA LEU A 20 4.33 -4.07 -0.18
C LEU A 20 4.27 -4.97 -1.41
N GLU A 21 5.02 -6.08 -1.41
CA GLU A 21 4.99 -7.08 -2.49
C GLU A 21 3.61 -7.73 -2.63
N GLU A 22 2.93 -8.04 -1.54
CA GLU A 22 1.55 -8.54 -1.53
C GLU A 22 0.57 -7.53 -2.15
N ILE A 23 0.72 -6.24 -1.82
CA ILE A 23 -0.12 -5.17 -2.37
C ILE A 23 0.12 -5.01 -3.86
N ILE A 24 1.39 -5.02 -4.29
CA ILE A 24 1.75 -4.95 -5.71
C ILE A 24 1.14 -6.13 -6.45
N GLY A 25 1.38 -7.36 -5.97
CA GLY A 25 0.84 -8.56 -6.59
C GLY A 25 -0.69 -8.57 -6.64
N PHE A 26 -1.37 -8.12 -5.57
CA PHE A 26 -2.82 -7.98 -5.56
C PHE A 26 -3.31 -7.01 -6.62
N LEU A 27 -2.71 -5.81 -6.73
CA LEU A 27 -3.13 -4.79 -7.68
C LEU A 27 -2.77 -5.14 -9.14
N GLU A 28 -1.70 -5.89 -9.37
CA GLU A 28 -1.31 -6.38 -10.70
C GLU A 28 -2.20 -7.53 -11.19
N GLN A 29 -2.58 -8.46 -10.31
CA GLN A 29 -3.46 -9.58 -10.65
C GLN A 29 -4.92 -9.12 -10.76
N ASN A 30 -5.31 -8.22 -9.86
CA ASN A 30 -6.60 -7.57 -9.88
C ASN A 30 -6.44 -6.21 -10.56
N ARG A 31 -6.13 -6.20 -11.86
CA ARG A 31 -6.37 -5.06 -12.78
C ARG A 31 -7.87 -4.67 -12.85
N THR A 32 -8.60 -4.93 -11.78
CA THR A 32 -10.02 -4.74 -11.63
C THR A 32 -10.23 -3.25 -11.63
N GLY A 33 -11.03 -2.79 -12.58
CA GLY A 33 -11.53 -1.43 -12.58
C GLY A 33 -12.47 -1.12 -11.41
N ASP A 34 -12.49 -1.94 -10.35
CA ASP A 34 -13.28 -1.75 -9.14
C ASP A 34 -12.39 -1.22 -8.00
N TRP A 35 -12.21 0.09 -8.00
CA TRP A 35 -11.48 0.82 -6.98
C TRP A 35 -11.98 0.56 -5.55
N ARG A 36 -13.25 0.15 -5.37
CA ARG A 36 -13.80 -0.12 -4.03
C ARG A 36 -13.18 -1.37 -3.43
N MET A 37 -13.00 -2.41 -4.24
CA MET A 37 -12.36 -3.66 -3.80
C MET A 37 -10.89 -3.42 -3.41
N ASN A 38 -10.17 -2.64 -4.21
CA ASN A 38 -8.77 -2.30 -3.96
C ASN A 38 -8.61 -1.52 -2.65
N ILE A 39 -9.46 -0.51 -2.42
CA ILE A 39 -9.44 0.26 -1.16
C ILE A 39 -9.81 -0.63 0.04
N ALA A 40 -10.78 -1.53 -0.09
CA ALA A 40 -11.19 -2.41 1.00
C ALA A 40 -10.04 -3.35 1.42
N PHE A 41 -9.33 -3.94 0.45
CA PHE A 41 -8.15 -4.78 0.71
C PHE A 41 -7.06 -4.00 1.46
N LEU A 42 -6.71 -2.80 0.97
CA LEU A 42 -5.67 -1.97 1.57
C LEU A 42 -5.98 -1.55 3.00
N LYS A 43 -7.24 -1.21 3.31
CA LYS A 43 -7.66 -0.88 4.69
C LYS A 43 -7.49 -2.04 5.67
N GLY A 44 -7.52 -3.29 5.18
CA GLY A 44 -7.24 -4.47 6.01
C GLY A 44 -5.75 -4.63 6.36
N LYS A 45 -4.85 -3.96 5.62
CA LYS A 45 -3.39 -4.11 5.72
C LYS A 45 -2.69 -2.85 6.26
N GLY A 46 -3.42 -1.75 6.40
CA GLY A 46 -2.86 -0.48 6.87
C GLY A 46 -3.83 0.69 6.76
N GLN A 47 -3.28 1.89 6.87
CA GLN A 47 -4.01 3.14 6.71
C GLN A 47 -3.91 3.65 5.28
N LEU A 48 -5.04 4.13 4.75
CA LEU A 48 -5.10 4.75 3.44
C LEU A 48 -5.54 6.21 3.59
N ARG A 49 -4.74 7.14 3.09
CA ARG A 49 -5.03 8.58 3.10
C ARG A 49 -5.14 9.08 1.67
N LEU A 50 -6.25 9.75 1.35
CA LEU A 50 -6.37 10.49 0.09
C LEU A 50 -5.43 11.70 0.13
N VAL A 51 -4.49 11.77 -0.81
CA VAL A 51 -3.51 12.88 -0.91
C VAL A 51 -3.81 13.82 -2.07
N GLU A 52 -4.44 13.32 -3.13
CA GLU A 52 -4.84 14.14 -4.28
C GLU A 52 -6.15 13.62 -4.86
N ALA A 53 -7.05 14.54 -5.23
CA ALA A 53 -8.32 14.24 -5.89
C ALA A 53 -8.57 15.21 -7.05
N GLY A 54 -8.24 14.76 -8.25
CA GLY A 54 -8.63 15.38 -9.50
C GLY A 54 -9.91 14.77 -10.08
N CYS A 55 -10.36 15.32 -11.21
CA CYS A 55 -11.56 14.83 -11.92
C CYS A 55 -11.41 13.35 -12.35
N ASN A 56 -10.21 12.98 -12.84
CA ASN A 56 -9.90 11.68 -13.42
C ASN A 56 -8.76 10.94 -12.69
N LEU A 57 -8.29 11.48 -11.56
CA LEU A 57 -7.16 10.95 -10.81
C LEU A 57 -7.45 11.03 -9.32
N ARG A 58 -7.21 9.93 -8.61
CA ARG A 58 -7.12 9.94 -7.15
C ARG A 58 -5.81 9.32 -6.75
N VAL A 59 -5.04 10.03 -5.94
CA VAL A 59 -3.80 9.52 -5.37
C VAL A 59 -4.03 9.26 -3.90
N TYR A 60 -3.72 8.04 -3.49
CA TYR A 60 -3.74 7.62 -2.10
C TYR A 60 -2.31 7.36 -1.63
N GLN A 61 -2.02 7.78 -0.41
CA GLN A 61 -0.89 7.28 0.33
C GLN A 61 -1.36 6.12 1.19
N PHE A 62 -0.78 4.96 0.96
CA PHE A 62 -0.91 3.81 1.84
C PHE A 62 0.23 3.81 2.85
N VAL A 63 -0.09 3.48 4.09
CA VAL A 63 0.86 3.24 5.17
C VAL A 63 0.51 1.89 5.81
N SER A 64 1.40 0.90 5.75
CA SER A 64 1.20 -0.40 6.41
C SER A 64 1.16 -0.22 7.94
N TYR A 65 0.61 -1.21 8.66
CA TYR A 65 0.68 -1.18 10.13
C TYR A 65 2.12 -1.24 10.67
N ASP A 66 3.06 -1.74 9.86
CA ASP A 66 4.50 -1.79 10.17
C ASP A 66 5.26 -0.52 9.77
N GLY A 67 4.58 0.43 9.12
CA GLY A 67 5.10 1.77 8.83
C GLY A 67 5.64 1.97 7.42
N ASP A 68 5.62 0.95 6.57
CA ASP A 68 5.95 1.05 5.14
C ASP A 68 4.95 1.92 4.41
N ARG A 69 5.40 2.53 3.31
CA ARG A 69 4.58 3.50 2.57
C ARG A 69 4.68 3.26 1.08
N CYS A 70 3.56 3.38 0.39
CA CYS A 70 3.53 3.46 -1.07
C CYS A 70 2.46 4.46 -1.52
N ARG A 71 2.62 4.99 -2.74
CA ARG A 71 1.56 5.78 -3.38
C ARG A 71 0.82 4.90 -4.36
N ILE A 72 -0.50 5.03 -4.34
CA ILE A 72 -1.41 4.30 -5.22
C ILE A 72 -2.20 5.35 -5.99
N ARG A 73 -2.04 5.34 -7.31
CA ARG A 73 -2.76 6.23 -8.21
C ARG A 73 -3.90 5.45 -8.86
N LEU A 74 -5.09 5.98 -8.75
CA LEU A 74 -6.30 5.47 -9.39
C LEU A 74 -6.68 6.46 -10.48
N PHE A 75 -6.63 6.02 -11.73
CA PHE A 75 -7.02 6.79 -12.90
C PHE A 75 -8.40 6.34 -13.39
N TYR A 76 -9.16 7.28 -13.91
CA TYR A 76 -10.37 7.02 -14.67
C TYR A 76 -10.35 7.83 -15.95
N ASP A 77 -10.33 7.17 -17.11
CA ASP A 77 -10.28 7.84 -18.41
C ASP A 77 -11.67 8.01 -19.05
N GLY A 78 -12.75 7.72 -18.32
CA GLY A 78 -14.12 7.71 -18.81
C GLY A 78 -14.61 6.34 -19.31
N VAL A 79 -13.69 5.40 -19.56
CA VAL A 79 -14.00 4.07 -20.12
C VAL A 79 -13.52 2.95 -19.18
N SER A 80 -12.37 3.12 -18.56
CA SER A 80 -11.70 2.14 -17.71
C SER A 80 -11.06 2.80 -16.49
N ASN A 81 -10.97 2.03 -15.41
CA ASN A 81 -10.22 2.43 -14.22
C ASN A 81 -8.86 1.73 -14.23
N TYR A 82 -7.80 2.49 -13.96
CA TYR A 82 -6.43 1.97 -13.89
C TYR A 82 -5.85 2.21 -12.51
N THR A 83 -5.05 1.26 -12.03
CA THR A 83 -4.31 1.40 -10.76
C THR A 83 -2.81 1.32 -11.05
N GLU A 84 -2.05 2.29 -10.54
CA GLU A 84 -0.59 2.35 -10.63
C GLU A 84 -0.01 2.52 -9.21
N ILE A 85 1.14 1.89 -8.95
CA ILE A 85 1.89 2.03 -7.69
C ILE A 85 3.17 2.82 -7.99
N VAL A 86 3.48 3.81 -7.14
CA VAL A 86 4.59 4.76 -7.29
C VAL A 86 5.37 4.92 -5.99
#